data_AF-A0A0S8FH73-F1
#
_entry.id   AF-A0A0S8FH73-F1
#
_cell.length_a   1.000
_cell.length_b   1.000
_cell.length_c   1.000
_cell.angle_alpha   90.00
_cell.angle_beta   90.00
_cell.angle_gamma   90.00
#
_symmetry.space_group_name_H-M   'P 1'
#
loop_
_entity.id
_entity.type
_entity.pdbx_description
1 polymer ?
#
loop_
_entity_poly.entity_id
_entity_poly.type
_entity_poly.pdbx_seq_one_letter_code
_entity_poly.pdbx_strand_id
1 'polypeptide(L)'
;MRAKSVGLAVALVLASTSAGLAQDRCGGGLNLTVGCSGLSIGNSESVNGLRINWSDSRLGVINGVNSTLWKPKRQGRDDWLSPPRGTVNGLAVGLFPAADYLNGISLGLAAVVSGRRPAGL
;
A
#
# COMPACT_ATOMS: atom_id res chain seq x y z
N MET A 1 47.45 -11.93 11.63
CA MET A 1 46.01 -11.81 11.95
C MET A 1 45.47 -10.45 11.51
N ARG A 2 44.95 -10.28 10.28
CA ARG A 2 44.11 -9.12 9.88
C ARG A 2 43.31 -9.47 8.61
N ALA A 3 42.14 -10.05 8.78
CA ALA A 3 41.17 -10.25 7.71
C ALA A 3 39.76 -10.19 8.30
N LYS A 4 39.30 -8.99 8.66
CA LYS A 4 37.90 -8.77 9.10
C LYS A 4 37.25 -7.53 8.45
N SER A 5 38.02 -6.66 7.81
CA SER A 5 37.53 -5.36 7.31
C SER A 5 36.89 -5.41 5.91
N VAL A 6 37.30 -6.37 5.07
CA VAL A 6 36.85 -6.44 3.66
C VAL A 6 35.45 -7.03 3.53
N GLY A 7 35.11 -8.03 4.35
CA GLY A 7 33.79 -8.68 4.31
C GLY A 7 32.64 -7.75 4.72
N LEU A 8 32.88 -6.84 5.67
CA LEU A 8 31.88 -5.89 6.14
C LEU A 8 31.60 -4.78 5.11
N ALA A 9 32.61 -4.32 4.38
CA ALA A 9 32.46 -3.30 3.34
C ALA A 9 31.67 -3.83 2.12
N VAL A 10 31.90 -5.08 1.71
CA VAL A 10 31.18 -5.70 0.58
C VAL A 10 29.70 -5.94 0.91
N ALA A 11 29.40 -6.38 2.13
CA ALA A 11 28.01 -6.53 2.59
C ALA A 11 27.26 -5.18 2.64
N LEU A 12 27.93 -4.10 3.04
CA LEU A 12 27.34 -2.77 3.11
C LEU A 12 27.07 -2.17 1.71
N VAL A 13 27.94 -2.47 0.72
CA VAL A 13 27.78 -2.04 -0.68
C VAL A 13 26.67 -2.83 -1.41
N LEU A 14 26.49 -4.11 -1.09
CA LEU A 14 25.39 -4.93 -1.65
C LEU A 14 24.02 -4.64 -1.00
N ALA A 15 24.00 -4.22 0.27
CA ALA A 15 22.77 -3.78 0.93
C ALA A 15 22.29 -2.40 0.43
N SER A 16 23.21 -1.54 -0.02
CA SER A 16 22.87 -0.20 -0.51
C SER A 16 22.30 -0.20 -1.94
N THR A 17 22.62 -1.19 -2.78
CA THR A 17 22.03 -1.34 -4.12
C THR A 17 20.64 -1.97 -4.11
N SER A 18 20.30 -2.79 -3.11
CA SER A 18 18.98 -3.41 -2.98
C SER A 18 17.93 -2.48 -2.34
N ALA A 19 18.34 -1.58 -1.44
CA ALA A 19 17.46 -0.58 -0.84
C ALA A 19 16.92 0.44 -1.87
N GLY A 20 17.69 0.78 -2.90
CA GLY A 20 17.27 1.68 -3.98
C GLY A 20 16.21 1.09 -4.91
N LEU A 21 16.21 -0.23 -5.11
CA LEU A 21 15.22 -0.92 -5.96
C LEU A 21 13.89 -1.20 -5.24
N ALA A 22 13.85 -1.03 -3.92
CA ALA A 22 12.68 -1.29 -3.07
C ALA A 22 11.61 -0.18 -3.14
N GLN A 23 12.00 1.07 -3.44
CA GLN A 23 11.10 2.23 -3.31
C GLN A 23 10.36 2.59 -4.60
N ASP A 24 10.99 2.45 -5.78
CA ASP A 24 10.45 3.01 -7.03
C ASP A 24 9.31 2.22 -7.68
N ARG A 25 9.17 0.92 -7.38
CA ARG A 25 8.21 0.06 -8.13
C ARG A 25 6.79 0.10 -7.60
N CYS A 26 6.57 0.58 -6.38
CA CYS A 26 5.32 0.37 -5.66
C CYS A 26 4.50 1.65 -5.50
N GLY A 27 5.03 2.81 -5.92
CA GLY A 27 4.37 4.12 -5.83
C GLY A 27 4.85 4.98 -4.65
N GLY A 28 4.11 6.06 -4.38
CA GLY A 28 4.55 7.11 -3.47
C GLY A 28 4.35 6.78 -1.99
N GLY A 29 5.43 6.44 -1.27
CA GLY A 29 5.40 6.19 0.17
C GLY A 29 6.75 5.71 0.72
N LEU A 30 6.81 5.53 2.04
CA LEU A 30 7.90 4.83 2.70
C LEU A 30 7.66 3.32 2.56
N ASN A 31 8.42 2.69 1.66
CA ASN A 31 8.30 1.28 1.35
C ASN A 31 9.39 0.47 2.05
N LEU A 32 9.00 -0.32 3.05
CA LEU A 32 9.79 -1.39 3.66
C LEU A 32 9.42 -2.72 2.97
N THR A 33 9.61 -2.74 1.65
CA THR A 33 9.18 -3.84 0.78
C THR A 33 10.33 -4.39 -0.05
N VAL A 34 10.32 -5.69 -0.34
CA VAL A 34 11.15 -6.29 -1.39
C VAL A 34 10.22 -6.62 -2.56
N GLY A 35 10.40 -5.93 -3.70
CA GLY A 35 9.53 -6.12 -4.87
C GLY A 35 8.04 -5.90 -4.57
N CYS A 36 7.71 -4.83 -3.84
CA CYS A 36 6.36 -4.48 -3.37
C CYS A 36 5.72 -5.47 -2.39
N SER A 37 6.50 -6.44 -1.88
CA SER A 37 6.05 -7.34 -0.83
C SER A 37 6.62 -6.89 0.52
N GLY A 38 5.76 -6.62 1.51
CA GLY A 38 6.18 -6.15 2.83
C GLY A 38 5.25 -5.08 3.42
N LEU A 39 5.85 -4.10 4.10
CA LEU A 39 5.15 -3.00 4.75
C LEU A 39 5.33 -1.70 3.95
N SER A 40 4.22 -1.02 3.68
CA SER A 40 4.21 0.29 3.02
C SER A 40 3.45 1.32 3.86
N ILE A 41 4.03 2.51 4.03
CA ILE A 41 3.39 3.66 4.67
C ILE A 41 3.31 4.80 3.65
N GLY A 42 2.09 5.17 3.27
CA GLY A 42 1.81 6.21 2.29
C GLY A 42 0.96 5.70 1.13
N ASN A 43 0.96 6.47 0.06
CA ASN A 43 0.09 6.28 -1.10
C ASN A 43 0.76 5.44 -2.19
N SER A 44 1.36 4.31 -1.79
CA SER A 44 1.86 3.29 -2.72
C SER A 44 0.69 2.69 -3.48
N GLU A 45 0.83 2.54 -4.79
CA GLU A 45 -0.24 2.11 -5.68
C GLU A 45 -0.48 0.60 -5.59
N SER A 46 0.58 -0.20 -5.42
CA SER A 46 0.46 -1.67 -5.34
C SER A 46 1.37 -2.28 -4.27
N VAL A 47 0.80 -3.13 -3.41
CA VAL A 47 1.51 -3.76 -2.27
C VAL A 47 0.98 -5.18 -2.02
N ASN A 48 1.89 -6.14 -1.83
CA ASN A 48 1.59 -7.47 -1.28
C ASN A 48 2.01 -7.50 0.20
N GLY A 49 1.07 -7.32 1.14
CA GLY A 49 1.38 -7.25 2.56
C GLY A 49 0.54 -6.21 3.29
N LEU A 50 1.19 -5.38 4.10
CA LEU A 50 0.52 -4.35 4.92
C LEU A 50 0.75 -2.97 4.32
N ARG A 51 -0.34 -2.25 4.06
CA ARG A 51 -0.33 -0.86 3.63
C ARG A 51 -1.08 0.01 4.62
N ILE A 52 -0.42 1.08 5.07
CA ILE A 52 -1.03 2.12 5.91
C ILE A 52 -0.98 3.42 5.13
N ASN A 53 -2.13 4.01 4.86
CA ASN A 53 -2.24 5.23 4.09
C ASN A 53 -3.09 6.26 4.84
N TRP A 54 -2.71 7.54 4.72
CA TRP A 54 -3.53 8.64 5.23
C TRP A 54 -4.80 8.79 4.40
N SER A 55 -4.67 8.88 3.08
CA SER A 55 -5.79 9.13 2.16
C SER A 55 -5.43 8.64 0.77
N ASP A 56 -6.26 7.78 0.19
CA ASP A 56 -5.99 7.18 -1.12
C ASP A 56 -6.20 8.18 -2.24
N SER A 57 -5.18 8.38 -3.08
CA SER A 57 -5.32 9.17 -4.32
C SER A 57 -5.10 8.39 -5.60
N ARG A 58 -4.38 7.26 -5.52
CA ARG A 58 -4.05 6.37 -6.65
C ARG A 58 -3.99 4.92 -6.19
N LEU A 59 -5.11 4.39 -5.70
CA LEU A 59 -5.18 2.99 -5.31
C LEU A 59 -5.11 2.10 -6.56
N GLY A 60 -4.11 1.21 -6.62
CA GLY A 60 -3.92 0.19 -7.63
C GLY A 60 -4.39 -1.17 -7.11
N VAL A 61 -3.47 -2.09 -6.82
CA VAL A 61 -3.81 -3.45 -6.32
C VAL A 61 -3.11 -3.75 -5.00
N ILE A 62 -3.89 -4.02 -3.96
CA ILE A 62 -3.38 -4.44 -2.66
C ILE A 62 -3.77 -5.89 -2.41
N ASN A 63 -2.79 -6.74 -2.12
CA ASN A 63 -3.01 -8.12 -1.68
C ASN A 63 -2.55 -8.22 -0.22
N GLY A 64 -3.50 -8.30 0.73
CA GLY A 64 -3.20 -8.33 2.16
C GLY A 64 -4.05 -7.35 2.96
N VAL A 65 -3.42 -6.53 3.79
CA VAL A 65 -4.08 -5.57 4.69
C VAL A 65 -3.90 -4.15 4.17
N ASN A 66 -5.01 -3.45 3.93
CA ASN A 66 -5.02 -2.04 3.58
C ASN A 66 -5.73 -1.22 4.65
N SER A 67 -5.00 -0.32 5.31
CA SER A 67 -5.53 0.62 6.30
C SER A 67 -5.53 2.05 5.75
N THR A 68 -6.70 2.63 5.51
CA THR A 68 -6.83 4.03 5.05
C THR A 68 -7.50 4.90 6.11
N LEU A 69 -6.75 5.87 6.65
CA LEU A 69 -7.17 6.63 7.84
C LEU A 69 -8.22 7.71 7.53
N TRP A 70 -8.24 8.23 6.31
CA TRP A 70 -9.10 9.34 5.90
C TRP A 70 -9.83 9.06 4.59
N LYS A 71 -10.76 9.94 4.24
CA LYS A 71 -11.49 9.84 2.97
C LYS A 71 -10.50 9.87 1.79
N PRO A 72 -10.74 9.08 0.73
CA PRO A 72 -9.92 9.10 -0.47
C PRO A 72 -9.98 10.46 -1.19
N LYS A 73 -8.86 10.91 -1.75
CA LYS A 73 -8.73 12.10 -2.61
C LYS A 73 -8.90 11.67 -4.07
N ARG A 74 -9.86 12.21 -4.83
CA ARG A 74 -10.11 11.76 -6.22
C ARG A 74 -9.93 12.89 -7.22
N GLN A 75 -9.01 12.74 -8.17
CA GLN A 75 -8.73 13.72 -9.24
C GLN A 75 -8.62 15.19 -8.74
N GLY A 76 -7.95 15.42 -7.61
CA GLY A 76 -7.80 16.77 -7.04
C GLY A 76 -9.08 17.36 -6.45
N ARG A 77 -10.16 16.58 -6.35
CA ARG A 77 -11.41 16.93 -5.66
C ARG A 77 -11.66 16.01 -4.47
N ASP A 78 -12.29 16.63 -3.49
CA ASP A 78 -12.62 16.07 -2.19
C ASP A 78 -14.10 15.64 -2.13
N ASP A 79 -14.68 15.27 -3.29
CA ASP A 79 -16.10 14.97 -3.46
C ASP A 79 -16.43 13.48 -3.31
N TRP A 80 -17.57 13.19 -2.68
CA TRP A 80 -18.08 11.83 -2.42
C TRP A 80 -18.70 11.17 -3.65
N LEU A 81 -18.94 11.92 -4.73
CA LEU A 81 -19.69 11.44 -5.89
C LEU A 81 -18.86 10.61 -6.87
N SER A 82 -17.54 10.74 -6.85
CA SER A 82 -16.69 9.99 -7.77
C SER A 82 -16.52 8.54 -7.28
N PRO A 83 -16.74 7.51 -8.13
CA PRO A 83 -16.57 6.13 -7.71
C PRO A 83 -15.11 5.83 -7.29
N PRO A 84 -14.89 4.88 -6.35
CA PRO A 84 -13.55 4.43 -6.01
C PRO A 84 -12.83 3.81 -7.20
N ARG A 85 -11.51 3.60 -7.05
CA ARG A 85 -10.67 2.88 -8.01
C ARG A 85 -9.81 1.87 -7.26
N GLY A 86 -9.31 0.88 -7.99
CA GLY A 86 -8.36 -0.09 -7.47
C GLY A 86 -9.00 -1.29 -6.77
N THR A 87 -8.18 -2.25 -6.40
CA THR A 87 -8.61 -3.54 -5.86
C THR A 87 -7.90 -3.82 -4.55
N VAL A 88 -8.65 -4.25 -3.54
CA VAL A 88 -8.10 -4.83 -2.31
C VAL A 88 -8.53 -6.29 -2.24
N ASN A 89 -7.56 -7.19 -2.22
CA ASN A 89 -7.75 -8.62 -1.96
C ASN A 89 -7.25 -8.91 -0.55
N GLY A 90 -8.15 -9.08 0.42
CA GLY A 90 -7.82 -9.32 1.83
C GLY A 90 -8.64 -8.46 2.79
N LEU A 91 -7.97 -7.76 3.69
CA LEU A 91 -8.61 -6.98 4.76
C LEU A 91 -8.47 -5.48 4.49
N ALA A 92 -9.60 -4.78 4.35
CA ALA A 92 -9.66 -3.33 4.22
C ALA A 92 -10.19 -2.71 5.51
N VAL A 93 -9.42 -1.85 6.15
CA VAL A 93 -9.82 -1.16 7.39
C VAL A 93 -9.63 0.33 7.28
N GLY A 94 -10.43 1.10 8.03
CA GLY A 94 -10.25 2.54 8.06
C GLY A 94 -11.50 3.30 8.47
N LEU A 95 -11.42 4.63 8.35
CA LEU A 95 -12.60 5.46 8.52
C LEU A 95 -13.57 5.28 7.35
N PHE A 96 -13.02 5.26 6.12
CA PHE A 96 -13.74 5.08 4.86
C PHE A 96 -12.97 4.14 3.91
N PRO A 97 -12.78 2.84 4.23
CA PRO A 97 -12.18 1.89 3.29
C PRO A 97 -12.93 1.93 1.95
N ALA A 98 -12.19 2.20 0.86
CA ALA A 98 -12.78 2.43 -0.44
C ALA A 98 -11.93 1.88 -1.60
N ALA A 99 -12.52 1.04 -2.45
CA ALA A 99 -11.90 0.47 -3.64
C ALA A 99 -12.95 0.11 -4.71
N ASP A 100 -12.57 -0.03 -5.98
CA ASP A 100 -13.47 -0.56 -7.03
C ASP A 100 -13.94 -1.97 -6.66
N TYR A 101 -12.99 -2.79 -6.20
CA TYR A 101 -13.22 -4.16 -5.77
C TYR A 101 -12.65 -4.38 -4.36
N LEU A 102 -13.52 -4.77 -3.44
CA LEU A 102 -13.16 -5.23 -2.10
C LEU A 102 -13.43 -6.73 -2.03
N ASN A 103 -12.37 -7.53 -2.19
CA ASN A 103 -12.41 -8.98 -2.21
C ASN A 103 -11.87 -9.50 -0.87
N GLY A 104 -12.76 -9.70 0.10
CA GLY A 104 -12.42 -10.15 1.44
C GLY A 104 -13.24 -9.41 2.49
N ILE A 105 -12.63 -9.07 3.62
CA ILE A 105 -13.31 -8.44 4.76
C ILE A 105 -13.05 -6.94 4.76
N SER A 106 -14.11 -6.14 4.92
CA SER A 106 -14.01 -4.68 5.01
C SER A 106 -14.63 -4.14 6.29
N LEU A 107 -13.85 -3.41 7.10
CA LEU A 107 -14.31 -2.78 8.34
C LEU A 107 -14.10 -1.27 8.26
N GLY A 108 -15.18 -0.54 8.02
CA GLY A 108 -15.21 0.92 8.04
C GLY A 108 -15.84 1.44 9.32
N LEU A 109 -15.19 2.39 9.99
CA LEU A 109 -15.77 3.05 11.17
C LEU A 109 -16.95 3.96 10.81
N ALA A 110 -16.92 4.61 9.64
CA ALA A 110 -18.00 5.45 9.16
C ALA A 110 -18.77 4.80 8.00
N ALA A 111 -18.05 4.29 6.99
CA ALA A 111 -18.65 3.56 5.87
C ALA A 111 -17.64 2.67 5.15
N VAL A 112 -18.14 1.68 4.42
CA VAL A 112 -17.38 0.92 3.41
C VAL A 112 -17.89 1.33 2.03
N VAL A 113 -16.99 1.74 1.13
CA VAL A 113 -17.36 2.28 -0.19
C VAL A 113 -16.81 1.40 -1.30
N SER A 114 -17.67 0.76 -2.08
CA SER A 114 -17.26 -0.08 -3.21
C SER A 114 -17.84 0.43 -4.54
N GLY A 115 -17.01 0.44 -5.58
CA GLY A 115 -17.39 0.96 -6.91
C GLY A 115 -18.20 -0.02 -7.74
N ARG A 116 -17.97 -1.33 -7.52
CA ARG A 116 -18.72 -2.42 -8.15
C ARG A 116 -18.98 -3.51 -7.10
N ARG A 117 -19.89 -4.45 -7.40
CA ARG A 117 -20.38 -5.43 -6.42
C ARG A 117 -19.21 -6.06 -5.64
N PRO A 118 -19.19 -5.95 -4.30
CA PRO A 118 -18.18 -6.61 -3.48
C PRO A 118 -18.32 -8.14 -3.63
N ALA A 119 -17.18 -8.84 -3.73
CA ALA A 119 -17.14 -10.30 -3.79
C ALA A 119 -16.92 -10.94 -2.40
N GLY A 120 -17.08 -10.17 -1.31
CA GLY A 120 -16.88 -10.61 0.07
C GLY A 120 -17.85 -9.93 1.04
N LEU A 121 -17.89 -10.45 2.27
CA LEU A 121 -18.73 -10.00 3.39
C LEU A 121 -18.15 -8.75 4.09
#